data_AF-A0A3B9L775-F1
#
_entry.id   AF-A0A3B9L775-F1
#
_cell.length_a   1.000
_cell.length_b   1.000
_cell.length_c   1.000
_cell.angle_alpha   90.00
_cell.angle_beta   90.00
_cell.angle_gamma   90.00
#
_symmetry.space_group_name_H-M   'P 1'
#
loop_
_entity.id
_entity.type
_entity.pdbx_description
1 polymer ?
#
loop_
_entity_poly.entity_id
_entity_poly.type
_entity_poly.pdbx_seq_one_letter_code
_entity_poly.pdbx_strand_id
1 'polypeptide(L)' 'ALGTGLRPPATFQNIAVSHDALGKPVLILAGELQDFLQSKNIVHMHITISDEKNLAAAFVILEM' A
#
# COMPACT_ATOMS: atom_id res chain seq x y z
N ALA A 1 6.62 -4.73 3.54
CA ALA A 1 6.20 -3.53 4.28
C ALA A 1 5.55 -3.88 5.64
N LEU A 2 4.36 -4.48 5.68
CA LEU A 2 3.66 -4.81 6.94
C LEU A 2 4.21 -6.00 7.74
N GLY A 3 4.94 -6.92 7.09
CA GLY A 3 5.49 -8.12 7.73
C GLY A 3 4.48 -9.23 8.04
N THR A 4 3.21 -9.06 7.68
CA THR A 4 2.12 -10.01 7.98
C THR A 4 1.83 -11.02 6.87
N GLY A 5 2.35 -10.79 5.66
CA GLY A 5 1.85 -11.44 4.44
C GLY A 5 0.41 -11.03 4.14
N LEU A 6 -0.27 -11.82 3.29
CA LEU A 6 -1.68 -11.62 2.93
C LEU A 6 -2.60 -12.26 3.98
N ARG A 7 -2.82 -11.55 5.08
CA ARG A 7 -3.65 -12.00 6.21
C ARG A 7 -4.50 -10.84 6.71
N PRO A 8 -5.77 -11.05 7.11
CA PRO A 8 -6.62 -9.97 7.60
C PRO A 8 -5.93 -9.12 8.70
N PRO A 9 -6.02 -7.78 8.62
CA PRO A 9 -6.72 -6.99 7.60
C PRO A 9 -5.90 -6.68 6.32
N ALA A 10 -4.63 -7.11 6.25
CA ALA A 10 -3.75 -6.94 5.10
C ALA A 10 -4.04 -7.94 3.97
N THR A 11 -5.21 -7.81 3.32
CA THR A 11 -5.65 -8.61 2.17
C THR A 11 -5.66 -7.78 0.89
N PHE A 12 -5.71 -8.43 -0.28
CA PHE A 12 -5.80 -7.70 -1.57
C PHE A 12 -7.08 -6.88 -1.69
N GLN A 13 -8.19 -7.34 -1.12
CA GLN A 13 -9.47 -6.64 -1.16
C GLN A 13 -9.41 -5.29 -0.41
N ASN A 14 -8.48 -5.17 0.54
CA ASN A 14 -8.32 -3.99 1.37
C ASN A 14 -7.25 -3.02 0.87
N ILE A 15 -6.62 -3.32 -0.27
CA ILE A 15 -5.53 -2.53 -0.83
C ILE A 15 -5.84 -2.22 -2.29
N ALA A 16 -5.93 -0.94 -2.62
CA ALA A 16 -6.00 -0.44 -3.98
C ALA A 16 -4.84 0.53 -4.25
N VAL A 17 -4.45 0.62 -5.51
CA VAL A 17 -3.52 1.63 -6.01
C VAL A 17 -4.31 2.63 -6.83
N SER A 18 -4.12 3.92 -6.55
CA SER A 18 -4.60 5.02 -7.38
C SER A 18 -3.41 5.90 -7.79
N HIS A 19 -3.68 7.00 -8.47
CA HIS A 19 -2.69 8.03 -8.79
C HIS A 19 -3.18 9.40 -8.30
N ASP A 20 -2.26 10.22 -7.82
CA ASP A 20 -2.56 11.62 -7.52
C ASP A 20 -2.68 12.46 -8.81
N ALA A 21 -2.92 13.76 -8.66
CA ALA A 21 -3.08 14.69 -9.79
C ALA A 21 -1.83 14.81 -10.69
N LEU A 22 -0.65 14.46 -10.19
CA LEU A 22 0.61 14.47 -10.94
C LEU A 22 0.97 13.08 -11.49
N GLY A 23 0.12 12.07 -11.29
CA GLY A 23 0.36 10.72 -11.73
C GLY A 23 1.24 9.89 -10.80
N LYS A 24 1.56 10.37 -9.59
CA LYS A 24 2.30 9.57 -8.62
C LYS A 24 1.38 8.49 -8.04
N PRO A 25 1.81 7.21 -7.99
CA PRO A 25 1.00 6.15 -7.39
C PRO A 25 0.82 6.37 -5.89
N VAL A 26 -0.38 6.07 -5.40
CA VAL A 26 -0.77 6.18 -3.99
C VAL A 26 -1.56 4.94 -3.56
N LEU A 27 -1.43 4.57 -2.27
CA LEU A 27 -2.21 3.48 -1.68
C LEU A 27 -3.55 4.01 -1.15
N ILE A 28 -4.63 3.32 -1.52
CA ILE A 28 -5.97 3.51 -0.96
C ILE A 28 -6.30 2.25 -0.16
N LEU A 29 -6.63 2.43 1.12
CA LEU A 29 -6.84 1.32 2.04
C LEU A 29 -8.30 1.27 2.48
N ALA A 30 -8.84 0.06 2.65
CA ALA A 30 -10.10 -0.13 3.35
C ALA A 30 -9.96 0.29 4.82
N GLY A 31 -11.07 0.70 5.44
CA GLY A 31 -11.08 1.24 6.81
C GLY A 31 -10.39 0.34 7.82
N GLU A 32 -10.66 -0.97 7.81
CA GLU A 32 -10.04 -1.92 8.75
C GLU A 32 -8.50 -2.00 8.65
N LEU A 33 -7.95 -1.84 7.44
CA LEU A 33 -6.50 -1.83 7.24
C LEU A 33 -5.92 -0.47 7.60
N GLN A 34 -6.66 0.62 7.35
CA GLN A 34 -6.25 1.96 7.76
C GLN A 34 -6.18 2.07 9.29
N ASP A 35 -7.18 1.59 10.01
CA ASP A 35 -7.22 1.55 11.48
C ASP A 35 -6.06 0.71 12.04
N PHE A 36 -5.77 -0.42 11.41
CA PHE A 36 -4.63 -1.27 11.77
C PHE A 36 -3.30 -0.54 11.61
N LEU A 37 -3.08 0.19 10.51
CA LEU A 37 -1.86 0.98 10.33
C LEU A 37 -1.75 2.13 11.33
N GLN A 38 -2.85 2.83 11.58
CA GLN A 38 -2.90 3.91 12.57
C GLN A 38 -2.57 3.40 13.98
N SER A 39 -3.06 2.21 14.37
CA SER A 39 -2.73 1.59 15.66
C SER A 39 -1.24 1.24 15.82
N LYS A 40 -0.51 1.17 14.70
CA LYS A 40 0.94 0.95 14.64
C LYS A 40 1.73 2.24 14.43
N ASN A 41 1.07 3.39 14.52
CA ASN A 41 1.61 4.72 14.27
C ASN A 41 2.20 4.89 12.86
N ILE A 42 1.76 4.11 11.88
CA ILE A 42 2.19 4.26 10.48
C ILE A 42 1.32 5.37 9.86
N VAL A 43 1.94 6.50 9.56
CA VAL A 43 1.24 7.69 9.02
C VAL A 43 1.66 8.02 7.59
N HIS A 44 2.80 7.50 7.14
CA HIS A 44 3.34 7.73 5.82
C HIS A 44 3.54 6.42 5.07
N MET A 45 3.14 6.45 3.79
CA MET A 45 3.20 5.30 2.90
C MET A 45 3.74 5.74 1.55
N HIS A 46 4.79 5.07 1.11
CA HIS A 46 5.41 5.34 -0.19
C HIS A 46 5.34 4.08 -1.04
N ILE A 47 4.79 4.22 -2.24
CA ILE A 47 4.73 3.15 -3.23
C ILE A 47 5.45 3.60 -4.50
N THR A 48 6.23 2.68 -5.05
CA THR A 48 6.81 2.80 -6.39
C THR A 48 6.37 1.57 -7.18
N ILE A 49 5.95 1.77 -8.43
CA ILE A 49 5.56 0.70 -9.35
C ILE A 49 6.44 0.83 -10.59
N SER A 50 6.93 -0.30 -11.07
CA SER A 50 7.69 -0.41 -12.31
C SER A 50 7.16 -1.60 -13.09
N ASP A 51 6.87 -1.39 -14.36
CA ASP A 51 6.49 -2.46 -15.26
C ASP A 51 7.39 -2.50 -16.50
N GLU A 52 7.58 -3.71 -16.99
CA GLU A 52 8.16 -4.03 -18.29
C GLU A 52 7.15 -4.91 -19.04
N LYS A 53 7.45 -5.18 -20.32
CA LYS A 53 6.52 -5.87 -21.24
C LYS A 53 5.85 -7.14 -20.67
N ASN A 54 6.53 -7.89 -19.80
CA ASN A 54 6.03 -9.13 -19.22
C ASN A 54 6.08 -9.18 -17.69
N LEU A 55 6.45 -8.08 -17.02
CA LEU A 55 6.68 -8.08 -15.57
C LEU A 55 6.19 -6.78 -14.96
N ALA A 56 5.49 -6.85 -13.84
CA ALA A 56 5.24 -5.70 -12.98
C ALA A 56 5.81 -5.97 -11.60
N ALA A 57 6.47 -4.97 -11.03
CA ALA A 57 7.02 -4.97 -9.70
C ALA A 57 6.55 -3.72 -8.94
N ALA A 58 6.32 -3.87 -7.65
CA ALA A 58 6.00 -2.75 -6.77
C ALA A 58 6.80 -2.85 -5.48
N PHE A 59 7.24 -1.71 -4.96
CA PHE A 59 7.92 -1.59 -3.69
C PHE A 59 7.16 -0.64 -2.77
N VAL A 60 7.01 -1.02 -1.50
CA VAL A 60 6.24 -0.25 -0.51
C VAL A 60 7.04 -0.07 0.77
N ILE A 61 7.12 1.19 1.23
CA ILE A 61 7.70 1.60 2.51
C ILE A 61 6.58 2.18 3.37
N LEU A 62 6.57 1.81 4.65
CA LEU A 62 5.65 2.31 5.67
C LEU A 62 6.48 2.91 6.80
N GLU A 63 6.21 4.15 7.17
CA GLU A 63 6.94 4.88 8.22
C GLU A 63 5.99 5.68 9.14
N MET A 64 6.52 6.02 10.31
CA MET A 64 5.82 6.71 11.40
C MET A 64 5.95 8.23 11.32
#